data_AF-A0A7Y2ZW13-F1
#
_entry.id   AF-A0A7Y2ZW13-F1
#
_cell.length_a   1.000
_cell.length_b   1.000
_cell.length_c   1.000
_cell.angle_alpha   90.00
_cell.angle_beta   90.00
_cell.angle_gamma   90.00
#
_symmetry.space_group_name_H-M   'P 1'
#
loop_
_entity.id
_entity.type
_entity.pdbx_description
1 polymer ?
#
loop_
_entity_poly.entity_id
_entity_poly.type
_entity_poly.pdbx_seq_one_letter_code
_entity_poly.pdbx_strand_id
1 'polypeptide(L)' 'MIRRNIIFILIIMVLIFVVQNTQIVEVEFLFWKISIPRALILFGTLAIGLICGWMLPRRRDKKFISENHKTEKRK' A
#
# COMPACT_ATOMS: atom_id res chain seq x y z
N MET A 1 -31.73 3.06 -12.23
CA MET A 1 -31.57 4.20 -11.28
C MET A 1 -30.49 3.95 -10.24
N ILE A 2 -30.52 2.82 -9.52
CA ILE A 2 -29.59 2.48 -8.42
C ILE A 2 -28.10 2.68 -8.76
N ARG A 3 -27.64 2.23 -9.93
CA ARG A 3 -26.22 2.37 -10.35
C ARG A 3 -25.72 3.81 -10.38
N ARG A 4 -26.54 4.77 -10.80
CA ARG A 4 -26.16 6.20 -10.88
C ARG A 4 -26.12 6.84 -9.50
N ASN A 5 -27.05 6.45 -8.62
CA ASN A 5 -27.11 6.97 -7.26
C ASN A 5 -25.93 6.50 -6.40
N ILE A 6 -25.45 5.27 -6.63
CA ILE A 6 -24.24 4.75 -5.97
C ILE A 6 -23.02 5.61 -6.30
N ILE A 7 -22.87 6.02 -7.56
CA ILE A 7 -21.75 6.88 -7.99
C ILE A 7 -21.81 8.23 -7.26
N PHE A 8 -22.99 8.86 -7.18
CA PHE A 8 -23.17 10.11 -6.44
C PHE A 8 -22.82 9.97 -4.96
N ILE A 9 -23.27 8.88 -4.32
CA ILE A 9 -22.95 8.59 -2.91
C ILE A 9 -21.43 8.40 -2.73
N LEU A 10 -20.77 7.66 -3.64
CA LEU A 10 -19.33 7.47 -3.60
C LEU A 10 -18.58 8.80 -3.74
N ILE A 11 -18.99 9.65 -4.67
CA ILE A 11 -18.37 10.97 -4.90
C ILE A 11 -18.48 11.82 -3.64
N ILE A 12 -19.67 11.89 -3.02
CA ILE A 12 -19.88 12.63 -1.78
C ILE A 12 -19.00 12.08 -0.66
N MET A 13 -18.91 10.76 -0.52
CA MET A 13 -18.08 10.13 0.51
C MET A 13 -16.59 10.42 0.31
N VAL A 14 -16.11 10.38 -0.93
CA VAL A 14 -14.73 10.77 -1.29
C VAL A 14 -14.49 12.25 -0.99
N LEU A 15 -15.42 13.14 -1.34
CA LEU A 15 -15.30 14.57 -1.04
C LEU A 15 -15.22 14.83 0.47
N ILE A 16 -16.08 14.19 1.27
CA ILE A 16 -16.06 14.28 2.73
C ILE A 16 -14.72 13.77 3.26
N PHE A 17 -14.24 12.62 2.76
CA PHE A 17 -12.93 12.09 3.14
C PHE A 17 -11.81 13.08 2.82
N VAL A 18 -11.79 13.67 1.62
CA VAL A 18 -10.78 14.67 1.24
C VAL A 18 -10.85 15.87 2.16
N VAL A 19 -12.03 16.47 2.37
CA VAL A 19 -12.20 17.65 3.22
C VAL A 19 -11.80 17.36 4.66
N GLN A 20 -12.22 16.24 5.25
CA GLN A 20 -11.80 15.84 6.60
C GLN A 20 -10.29 15.62 6.71
N ASN A 21 -9.64 15.19 5.62
CA ASN A 21 -8.20 14.94 5.56
C ASN A 21 -7.38 16.11 4.98
N THR A 22 -7.98 17.29 4.75
CA THR A 22 -7.26 18.51 4.36
C THR A 22 -6.50 19.16 5.50
N GLN A 23 -6.65 18.66 6.73
CA GLN A 23 -5.89 19.17 7.86
C GLN A 23 -4.38 19.06 7.57
N ILE A 24 -3.75 20.21 7.50
CA ILE A 24 -2.31 20.35 7.33
C ILE A 24 -1.68 19.92 8.66
N VAL A 25 -0.71 19.02 8.57
CA VAL A 25 0.12 18.63 9.71
C VAL A 25 1.55 19.02 9.44
N GLU A 26 2.22 19.45 10.51
CA GLU A 26 3.65 19.65 10.49
C GLU A 26 4.32 18.31 10.73
N VAL A 27 5.19 17.92 9.79
CA VAL A 27 6.06 16.76 9.91
C VAL A 27 7.46 17.27 10.10
N GLU A 28 8.06 16.89 11.23
CA GLU A 28 9.47 17.09 11.50
C GLU A 28 10.23 15.81 11.14
N PHE A 29 11.10 15.89 10.14
CA PHE A 29 11.93 14.78 9.68
C PHE A 29 13.41 15.13 9.77
N LEU A 30 14.10 14.56 10.76
CA LEU A 30 15.50 14.86 11.13
C LEU A 30 15.77 16.35 11.35
N PHE A 31 16.04 17.11 10.28
CA PHE A 31 16.32 18.55 10.31
C PHE A 31 15.33 19.37 9.47
N TRP A 32 14.34 18.73 8.85
CA TRP A 32 13.38 19.38 7.96
C TRP A 32 12.01 19.46 8.62
N LYS A 33 11.38 20.63 8.53
CA LYS A 33 9.98 20.82 8.91
C LYS A 33 9.18 21.11 7.66
N ILE A 34 8.14 20.32 7.44
CA ILE A 34 7.35 20.40 6.23
C ILE A 34 5.86 20.35 6.62
N SER A 35 5.09 21.31 6.12
CA SER A 35 3.65 21.39 6.37
C SER A 35 2.90 20.89 5.14
N ILE A 36 2.34 19.68 5.23
CA ILE A 36 1.65 19.01 4.12
C ILE A 36 0.32 18.43 4.64
N PRO A 37 -0.74 18.34 3.79
CA PRO A 37 -1.97 17.65 4.15
C PRO A 37 -1.73 16.19 4.55
N ARG A 38 -2.38 15.73 5.64
CA ARG A 38 -2.24 14.34 6.14
C ARG A 38 -2.41 13.27 5.08
N ALA A 39 -3.40 13.46 4.20
CA ALA A 39 -3.68 12.50 3.13
C ALA A 39 -2.45 12.26 2.24
N LEU A 40 -1.71 13.32 1.89
CA LEU A 40 -0.57 13.21 0.98
C LEU A 40 0.59 12.44 1.64
N ILE A 41 0.80 12.62 2.94
CA ILE A 41 1.78 11.88 3.73
C ILE A 41 1.42 10.39 3.79
N LEU A 42 0.15 10.06 4.05
CA LEU A 42 -0.33 8.69 4.08
C LEU A 42 -0.17 7.99 2.72
N PHE A 43 -0.61 8.64 1.63
CA PHE A 43 -0.46 8.10 0.28
C PHE A 43 1.01 7.97 -0.14
N GLY A 44 1.84 8.97 0.15
CA GLY A 44 3.26 8.94 -0.14
C GLY A 44 3.99 7.80 0.59
N THR A 45 3.72 7.65 1.89
CA THR A 45 4.32 6.58 2.71
C THR A 45 3.90 5.20 2.22
N LEU A 46 2.62 5.02 1.88
CA LEU A 46 2.11 3.78 1.32
C LEU A 46 2.73 3.45 -0.05
N ALA A 47 2.83 4.44 -0.94
CA ALA A 47 3.46 4.26 -2.25
C ALA A 47 4.93 3.84 -2.12
N ILE A 48 5.70 4.51 -1.25
CA ILE A 48 7.09 4.14 -0.96
C ILE A 48 7.16 2.71 -0.42
N GLY A 49 6.29 2.34 0.53
CA GLY A 49 6.21 0.99 1.08
C GLY A 49 5.89 -0.08 0.03
N LEU A 50 4.96 0.20 -0.89
CA LEU A 50 4.62 -0.70 -2.00
C LEU A 50 5.79 -0.87 -2.99
N ILE A 51 6.47 0.22 -3.34
CA ILE A 51 7.65 0.18 -4.22
C ILE A 51 8.76 -0.64 -3.56
N CYS A 52 9.07 -0.36 -2.29
CA CYS A 52 10.07 -1.12 -1.52
C CYS A 52 9.70 -2.60 -1.40
N GLY A 53 8.44 -2.91 -1.12
CA GLY A 53 7.94 -4.29 -1.02
C GLY A 53 7.96 -5.04 -2.35
N TRP A 54 7.65 -4.36 -3.46
CA TRP A 54 7.72 -4.92 -4.80
C TRP A 54 9.18 -5.22 -5.20
N MET A 55 10.11 -4.34 -4.85
CA MET A 55 11.53 -4.53 -5.13
C MET A 55 12.15 -5.66 -4.29
N LEU A 56 11.51 -6.07 -3.20
CA LEU A 56 12.01 -7.14 -2.36
C LEU A 56 11.88 -8.50 -3.07
N PRO A 57 12.97 -9.28 -3.21
CA PRO A 57 12.91 -10.57 -3.88
C PRO A 57 11.98 -11.51 -3.12
N ARG A 58 10.95 -12.01 -3.82
CA ARG A 58 10.05 -13.03 -3.29
C ARG A 58 10.86 -14.29 -3.03
N ARG A 59 11.21 -14.54 -1.77
CA ARG A 59 11.86 -15.79 -1.34
C ARG A 59 10.89 -16.92 -1.68
N ARG A 60 11.20 -17.64 -2.77
CA ARG A 60 10.54 -18.90 -3.10
C ARG A 60 11.28 -19.94 -2.29
N ASP A 61 10.71 -20.37 -1.18
CA ASP A 61 11.21 -21.52 -0.42
C ASP A 61 11.01 -22.79 -1.25
N LYS A 62 11.92 -23.02 -2.21
CA LYS A 62 11.95 -24.20 -3.09
C LYS A 62 12.75 -25.35 -2.49
N LYS A 63 12.78 -25.51 -1.15
CA LYS A 63 13.58 -26.60 -0.55
C LYS A 63 12.87 -27.95 -0.50
N PHE A 64 11.54 -27.99 -0.43
CA PHE A 64 10.84 -29.26 -0.17
C PHE A 64 10.65 -30.19 -1.38
N ILE A 65 10.65 -29.69 -2.62
CA ILE A 65 10.36 -30.53 -3.80
C ILE A 65 11.62 -31.22 -4.36
N SER A 66 12.82 -30.66 -4.15
CA SER A 66 14.05 -31.23 -4.73
C SER A 66 14.56 -32.47 -3.99
N GLU A 67 14.17 -32.65 -2.72
CA GLU A 67 14.62 -33.77 -1.89
C GLU A 67 13.81 -35.03 -2.21
N ASN A 68 12.48 -34.93 -2.31
CA ASN A 68 11.60 -36.06 -2.61
C ASN A 68 11.85 -36.69 -3.99
N HIS A 69 12.21 -35.90 -5.01
CA HIS A 69 12.49 -36.45 -6.34
C HIS A 69 13.83 -37.23 -6.38
N LYS A 70 14.79 -36.90 -5.50
CA LYS A 70 16.07 -37.62 -5.40
C LYS A 70 15.92 -38.94 -4.65
N THR A 71 15.07 -39.01 -3.64
CA THR A 71 14.79 -40.25 -2.89
C THR A 71 13.98 -41.26 -3.71
N GLU A 72 13.11 -40.80 -4.61
CA GLU A 72 12.33 -41.69 -5.49
C GLU A 72 13.17 -42.29 -6.63
N LYS A 73 14.15 -41.55 -7.17
CA LYS A 73 15.09 -42.08 -8.19
C LYS A 73 16.16 -43.03 -7.65
N ARG A 74 16.29 -43.17 -6.32
CA ARG A 74 17.26 -44.06 -5.66
C ARG A 74 16.66 -45.40 -5.19
N LYS A 75 15.35 -45.59 -5.32
CA LYS A 75 14.67 -46.87 -5.13
C LYS A 75 14.41 -47.52 -6.48
#